data_AF-A0A1S8DLR2-F1
#
_entry.id   AF-A0A1S8DLR2-F1
#
_cell.length_a   1.000
_cell.length_b   1.000
_cell.length_c   1.000
_cell.angle_alpha   90.00
_cell.angle_beta   90.00
_cell.angle_gamma   90.00
#
_symmetry.space_group_name_H-M   'P 1'
#
loop_
_entity.id
_entity.type
_entity.pdbx_description
1 polymer ?
#
loop_
_entity_poly.entity_id
_entity_poly.type
_entity_poly.pdbx_seq_one_letter_code
_entity_poly.pdbx_strand_id
1 'polypeptide(L)'
;MAPVATPPPLAAPEQVAVRPDYDAIVEAKLRESAAENALAMSPTAAEQKQTEFNDQNYVARQPDNILESRHILSRAGQPSTERRAADRPTGSATATFDWRDARRQRSRWKTRYEYHNGVIDTGSFCRNYRRGSIEYRTCRKGARAWLAERCGDGTRLASAQQRMYCHAHSGFRL
;
A
#
# COMPACT_ATOMS: atom_id res chain seq x y z
N MET A 1 34.22 -79.00 -41.35
CA MET A 1 32.87 -78.69 -41.86
C MET A 1 31.87 -79.63 -41.20
N ALA A 2 31.07 -79.10 -40.28
CA ALA A 2 29.67 -79.45 -40.02
C ALA A 2 29.17 -78.47 -38.93
N PRO A 3 28.21 -77.59 -39.20
CA PRO A 3 27.74 -76.60 -38.23
C PRO A 3 26.78 -77.24 -37.21
N VAL A 4 26.97 -76.90 -35.94
CA VAL A 4 26.03 -77.23 -34.85
C VAL A 4 24.78 -76.36 -35.02
N ALA A 5 23.66 -76.98 -35.37
CA ALA A 5 22.36 -76.33 -35.45
C ALA A 5 21.86 -75.97 -34.05
N THR A 6 21.62 -74.68 -33.82
CA THR A 6 20.97 -74.16 -32.60
C THR A 6 19.45 -74.34 -32.71
N PRO A 7 18.75 -74.87 -31.69
CA PRO A 7 17.29 -74.90 -31.70
C PRO A 7 16.68 -73.51 -31.42
N PRO A 8 15.48 -73.21 -31.94
CA PRO A 8 14.84 -71.90 -31.77
C PRO A 8 14.31 -71.68 -30.34
N PRO A 9 14.24 -70.43 -29.85
CA PRO A 9 13.77 -70.14 -28.50
C PRO A 9 12.26 -70.31 -28.37
N LEU A 10 11.82 -70.91 -27.26
CA LEU A 10 10.41 -71.00 -26.87
C LEU A 10 9.80 -69.61 -26.72
N ALA A 11 8.60 -69.43 -27.27
CA ALA A 11 7.79 -68.22 -27.14
C ALA A 11 7.39 -67.94 -25.67
N ALA A 12 7.50 -66.69 -25.25
CA ALA A 12 7.05 -66.21 -23.94
C ALA A 12 5.52 -66.02 -23.92
N PRO A 13 4.84 -66.17 -22.76
CA PRO A 13 3.39 -66.03 -22.67
C PRO A 13 2.95 -64.57 -22.82
N GLU A 14 1.96 -64.35 -23.68
CA GLU A 14 1.31 -63.07 -23.94
C GLU A 14 0.46 -62.66 -22.73
N GLN A 15 0.90 -61.64 -21.98
CA GLN A 15 0.11 -61.09 -20.88
C GLN A 15 -0.90 -60.07 -21.42
N VAL A 16 -2.16 -60.47 -21.48
CA VAL A 16 -3.28 -59.58 -21.84
C VAL A 16 -3.52 -58.61 -20.67
N ALA A 17 -3.15 -57.34 -20.88
CA ALA A 17 -3.45 -56.27 -19.92
C ALA A 17 -4.95 -55.94 -19.98
N VAL A 18 -5.72 -56.40 -18.98
CA VAL A 18 -7.12 -56.00 -18.80
C VAL A 18 -7.16 -54.52 -18.41
N ARG A 19 -7.61 -53.66 -19.33
CA ARG A 19 -7.82 -52.23 -19.04
C ARG A 19 -9.06 -52.11 -18.14
N PRO A 20 -9.01 -51.30 -17.07
CA PRO A 20 -10.19 -51.05 -16.24
C PRO A 20 -11.26 -50.31 -17.05
N ASP A 21 -12.52 -50.65 -16.80
CA ASP A 21 -13.68 -49.99 -17.39
C ASP A 21 -13.91 -48.64 -16.69
N TYR A 22 -13.42 -47.58 -17.32
CA TYR A 22 -13.47 -46.22 -16.79
C TYR A 22 -14.91 -45.68 -16.70
N ASP A 23 -15.81 -46.13 -17.58
CA ASP A 23 -17.19 -45.62 -17.62
C ASP A 23 -17.97 -46.11 -16.40
N ALA A 24 -17.79 -47.39 -16.03
CA ALA A 24 -18.37 -47.95 -14.81
C ALA A 24 -17.89 -47.23 -13.54
N ILE A 25 -16.63 -46.84 -13.49
CA ILE A 25 -16.04 -46.10 -12.35
C ILE A 25 -16.63 -44.69 -12.27
N VAL A 26 -16.77 -44.00 -13.40
CA VAL A 26 -17.33 -42.65 -13.45
C VAL A 26 -18.80 -42.66 -13.03
N GLU A 27 -19.59 -43.62 -13.51
CA GLU A 27 -20.99 -43.75 -13.12
C GLU A 27 -21.18 -44.07 -11.62
N ALA A 28 -20.33 -44.92 -11.05
CA ALA A 28 -20.38 -45.23 -9.62
C ALA A 28 -20.15 -43.96 -8.78
N LYS A 29 -19.14 -43.15 -9.12
CA LYS A 29 -18.86 -41.88 -8.43
C LYS A 29 -19.98 -40.85 -8.59
N LEU A 30 -20.61 -40.79 -9.77
CA LEU A 30 -21.77 -39.93 -10.01
C LEU A 30 -22.95 -40.32 -9.13
N ARG A 31 -23.22 -41.61 -8.95
CA ARG A 31 -24.30 -42.09 -8.07
C ARG A 31 -24.02 -41.80 -6.59
N GLU A 32 -22.79 -41.99 -6.14
CA GLU A 32 -22.37 -41.67 -4.76
C GLU A 32 -22.57 -40.17 -4.45
N SER A 33 -22.05 -39.29 -5.32
CA SER A 33 -22.21 -37.83 -5.14
C SER A 33 -23.66 -37.35 -5.27
N ALA A 34 -24.49 -37.99 -6.10
CA ALA A 34 -25.91 -37.70 -6.17
C ALA A 34 -26.64 -38.08 -4.86
N ALA A 35 -26.27 -39.22 -4.25
CA ALA A 35 -26.82 -39.64 -2.96
C ALA A 35 -26.40 -38.71 -1.82
N GLU A 36 -25.15 -38.27 -1.78
CA GLU A 36 -24.65 -37.30 -0.80
C GLU A 36 -25.38 -35.95 -0.90
N ASN A 37 -25.58 -35.45 -2.13
CA ASN A 37 -26.36 -34.22 -2.36
C ASN A 37 -27.83 -34.38 -1.96
N ALA A 38 -28.43 -35.56 -2.20
CA ALA A 38 -29.82 -35.83 -1.80
C ALA A 38 -29.98 -35.86 -0.27
N LEU A 39 -29.02 -36.41 0.48
CA LEU A 39 -29.02 -36.35 1.95
C LEU A 39 -28.81 -34.91 2.47
N ALA A 40 -27.96 -34.12 1.81
CA ALA A 40 -27.75 -32.71 2.14
C ALA A 40 -29.01 -31.84 1.90
N MET A 41 -29.92 -32.27 1.02
CA MET A 41 -31.20 -31.62 0.72
C MET A 41 -32.37 -32.19 1.55
N SER A 42 -32.12 -32.69 2.76
CA SER A 42 -33.17 -33.05 3.70
C SER A 42 -34.12 -31.86 3.98
N PRO A 43 -35.45 -32.05 3.97
CA PRO A 43 -36.43 -30.94 4.03
C PRO A 43 -36.56 -30.27 5.40
N THR A 44 -35.72 -30.62 6.37
CA THR A 44 -35.77 -30.05 7.73
C THR A 44 -35.33 -28.59 7.81
N ALA A 45 -34.74 -28.03 6.75
CA ALA A 45 -34.36 -26.62 6.66
C ALA A 45 -35.27 -25.77 5.74
N ALA A 46 -36.30 -26.37 5.12
CA ALA A 46 -37.09 -25.69 4.08
C ALA A 46 -38.30 -24.88 4.60
N GLU A 47 -38.79 -25.11 5.83
CA GLU A 47 -40.11 -24.60 6.20
C GLU A 47 -40.16 -23.87 7.54
N GLN A 48 -39.60 -22.67 7.57
CA GLN A 48 -40.18 -21.51 8.26
C GLN A 48 -39.64 -20.27 7.57
N LYS A 49 -40.04 -20.06 6.31
CA LYS A 49 -39.82 -18.78 5.63
C LYS A 49 -40.57 -17.73 6.43
N GLN A 50 -39.83 -16.81 7.03
CA GLN A 50 -40.39 -15.70 7.79
C GLN A 50 -41.35 -14.90 6.89
N THR A 51 -42.64 -14.96 7.18
CA THR A 51 -43.69 -14.24 6.45
C THR A 51 -44.03 -12.88 7.06
N GLU A 52 -43.51 -12.59 8.26
CA GLU A 52 -43.75 -11.34 8.98
C GLU A 52 -42.42 -10.62 9.28
N PHE A 53 -42.25 -9.45 8.69
CA PHE A 53 -41.07 -8.60 8.85
C PHE A 53 -41.43 -7.43 9.77
N ASN A 54 -40.81 -7.37 10.95
CA ASN A 54 -40.89 -6.24 11.87
C ASN A 54 -39.51 -5.95 12.49
N ASP A 55 -39.35 -4.76 13.08
CA ASP A 55 -38.06 -4.31 13.65
C ASP A 55 -37.56 -5.16 14.83
N GLN A 56 -38.42 -5.99 15.42
CA GLN A 56 -38.10 -6.89 16.54
C GLN A 56 -37.79 -8.33 16.10
N ASN A 57 -38.10 -8.69 14.85
CA ASN A 57 -37.97 -10.05 14.29
C ASN A 57 -37.02 -10.08 13.08
N TYR A 58 -36.37 -8.96 12.76
CA TYR A 58 -35.34 -8.94 11.73
C TYR A 58 -33.99 -9.40 12.30
N VAL A 59 -33.49 -10.54 11.84
CA VAL A 59 -32.13 -11.00 12.11
C VAL A 59 -31.32 -10.89 10.83
N ALA A 60 -30.37 -9.95 10.81
CA ALA A 60 -29.46 -9.80 9.68
C ALA A 60 -28.63 -11.08 9.52
N ARG A 61 -28.72 -11.72 8.35
CA ARG A 61 -27.85 -12.85 8.00
C ARG A 61 -26.44 -12.34 7.72
N GLN A 62 -25.44 -13.10 8.14
CA GLN A 62 -24.06 -12.81 7.75
C GLN A 62 -23.91 -13.04 6.24
N PRO A 63 -23.06 -12.26 5.56
CA PRO A 63 -22.80 -12.49 4.15
C PRO A 63 -22.08 -13.84 3.96
N ASP A 64 -22.73 -14.77 3.26
CA ASP A 64 -22.22 -16.14 3.04
C ASP A 64 -20.99 -16.18 2.10
N ASN A 65 -20.73 -15.12 1.34
CA ASN A 65 -19.66 -15.05 0.33
C ASN A 65 -18.76 -13.81 0.52
N ILE A 66 -17.98 -13.79 1.60
CA ILE A 66 -16.92 -12.80 1.77
C ILE A 66 -15.69 -13.30 0.99
N LEU A 67 -15.45 -12.74 -0.21
CA LEU A 67 -14.17 -12.92 -0.88
C LEU A 67 -13.15 -12.00 -0.23
N GLU A 68 -12.17 -12.58 0.49
CA GLU A 68 -11.02 -11.81 0.96
C GLU A 68 -10.25 -11.28 -0.25
N SER A 69 -10.05 -9.96 -0.30
CA SER A 69 -9.14 -9.38 -1.29
C SER A 69 -7.72 -9.86 -0.99
N ARG A 70 -7.04 -10.42 -1.98
CA ARG A 70 -5.69 -11.04 -1.85
C ARG A 70 -4.55 -10.03 -1.55
N HIS A 71 -4.88 -8.82 -1.14
CA HIS A 71 -3.96 -7.69 -1.07
C HIS A 71 -4.26 -6.74 0.10
N ILE A 72 -4.62 -7.25 1.27
CA ILE A 72 -4.32 -6.52 2.49
C ILE A 72 -3.50 -7.46 3.35
N LEU A 73 -2.18 -7.45 3.11
CA LEU A 73 -1.26 -7.70 4.20
C LEU A 73 -1.62 -6.68 5.26
N SER A 74 -2.46 -7.07 6.24
CA SER A 74 -2.52 -6.41 7.53
C SER A 74 -1.08 -6.26 7.94
N ARG A 75 -0.58 -5.03 7.86
CA ARG A 75 0.84 -4.73 8.04
C ARG A 75 1.13 -4.83 9.53
N ALA A 76 1.08 -6.04 10.06
CA ALA A 76 1.65 -6.42 11.34
C ALA A 76 3.16 -6.15 11.22
N GLY A 77 3.56 -4.95 11.64
CA GLY A 77 4.89 -4.40 11.36
C GLY A 77 4.89 -3.08 10.58
N GLN A 78 3.80 -2.29 10.55
CA GLN A 78 4.00 -0.86 10.43
C GLN A 78 4.78 -0.44 11.68
N PRO A 79 6.02 0.07 11.56
CA PRO A 79 6.64 0.73 12.70
C PRO A 79 5.65 1.81 13.12
N SER A 80 5.21 1.77 14.38
CA SER A 80 4.29 2.76 14.92
C SER A 80 4.77 4.14 14.49
N THR A 81 3.86 4.95 13.96
CA THR A 81 4.13 6.35 13.62
C THR A 81 4.83 7.09 14.76
N GLU A 82 4.62 6.64 16.00
CA GLU A 82 5.31 7.06 17.22
C GLU A 82 6.82 6.83 17.21
N ARG A 83 7.33 5.65 16.80
CA ARG A 83 8.80 5.39 16.75
C ARG A 83 9.51 6.24 15.69
N ARG A 84 8.80 6.70 14.66
CA ARG A 84 9.33 7.63 13.64
C ARG A 84 9.23 9.11 14.04
N ALA A 85 8.48 9.43 15.10
CA ALA A 85 8.34 10.79 15.59
C ALA A 85 9.49 11.17 16.55
N ALA A 86 10.00 10.20 17.32
CA ALA A 86 11.00 10.44 18.36
C ALA A 86 12.37 10.96 17.84
N ASP A 87 12.73 10.68 16.58
CA ASP A 87 14.04 11.03 16.02
C ASP A 87 13.97 12.19 15.01
N ARG A 88 12.89 12.98 15.06
CA ARG A 88 12.75 14.13 14.15
C ARG A 88 13.40 15.37 14.74
N PRO A 89 14.25 16.07 13.97
CA PRO A 89 14.95 17.24 14.46
C PRO A 89 13.93 18.31 14.86
N THR A 90 14.12 18.85 16.06
CA THR A 90 13.40 20.01 16.60
C THR A 90 14.43 21.04 17.05
N GLY A 91 14.24 22.29 16.70
CA GLY A 91 15.21 23.34 16.98
C GLY A 91 14.98 24.59 16.16
N SER A 92 16.04 25.37 15.99
CA SER A 92 15.99 26.60 15.21
C SER A 92 17.29 26.79 14.45
N ALA A 93 17.20 27.44 13.29
CA ALA A 93 18.33 27.73 12.44
C ALA A 93 18.21 29.15 11.86
N THR A 94 19.33 29.65 11.33
CA THR A 94 19.37 30.96 10.67
C THR A 94 19.47 30.76 9.16
N ALA A 95 18.62 31.46 8.42
CA ALA A 95 18.69 31.58 6.97
C ALA A 95 19.26 32.95 6.60
N THR A 96 20.25 32.94 5.72
CA THR A 96 20.81 34.14 5.09
C THR A 96 20.67 33.97 3.59
N PHE A 97 20.06 34.94 2.93
CA PHE A 97 19.81 34.90 1.48
C PHE A 97 19.82 36.31 0.88
N ASP A 98 20.16 36.39 -0.40
CA ASP A 98 20.05 37.61 -1.18
C ASP A 98 18.75 37.57 -2.00
N TRP A 99 17.96 38.63 -1.95
CA TRP A 99 16.75 38.77 -2.76
C TRP A 99 16.91 39.90 -3.77
N ARG A 100 16.52 39.63 -5.01
CA ARG A 100 16.48 40.64 -6.08
C ARG A 100 15.05 41.05 -6.32
N ASP A 101 14.74 42.32 -6.08
CA ASP A 101 13.42 42.87 -6.38
C ASP A 101 13.22 43.09 -7.89
N ALA A 102 11.99 43.38 -8.31
CA ALA A 102 11.64 43.68 -9.70
C ALA A 102 12.47 44.84 -10.28
N ARG A 103 12.90 45.78 -9.43
CA ARG A 103 13.78 46.91 -9.76
C ARG A 103 15.27 46.54 -9.88
N ARG A 104 15.61 45.25 -9.87
CA ARG A 104 16.99 44.71 -9.87
C ARG A 104 17.85 45.11 -8.66
N GLN A 105 17.25 45.72 -7.64
CA GLN A 105 17.92 46.00 -6.38
C GLN A 105 18.14 44.69 -5.61
N ARG A 106 19.37 44.47 -5.15
CA ARG A 106 19.76 43.31 -4.35
C ARG A 106 19.75 43.69 -2.87
N SER A 107 19.01 42.96 -2.06
CA SER A 107 19.00 43.13 -0.61
C SER A 107 19.37 41.82 0.06
N ARG A 108 20.27 41.89 1.04
CA ARG A 108 20.64 40.73 1.86
C ARG A 108 19.73 40.66 3.07
N TRP A 109 19.12 39.50 3.27
CA TRP A 109 18.23 39.23 4.39
C TRP A 109 18.83 38.18 5.29
N LYS A 110 18.69 38.38 6.60
CA LYS A 110 19.04 37.40 7.63
C LYS A 110 17.83 37.20 8.52
N THR A 111 17.42 35.95 8.69
CA THR A 111 16.26 35.61 9.52
C THR A 111 16.44 34.27 10.22
N ARG A 112 15.75 34.10 11.34
CA ARG A 112 15.72 32.85 12.10
C ARG A 112 14.43 32.12 11.78
N TYR A 113 14.50 30.79 11.67
CA TYR A 113 13.33 29.94 11.54
C TYR A 113 13.40 28.78 12.53
N GLU A 114 12.23 28.30 12.92
CA GLU A 114 12.03 27.20 13.85
C GLU A 114 11.52 25.99 13.08
N TYR A 115 11.92 24.80 13.52
CA TYR A 115 11.45 23.54 12.97
C TYR A 115 11.09 22.60 14.12
N HIS A 116 9.94 21.94 13.99
CA HIS A 116 9.40 21.02 14.98
C HIS A 116 9.04 19.72 14.29
N ASN A 117 9.52 18.60 14.83
CA ASN A 117 9.24 17.26 14.29
C ASN A 117 9.53 17.18 12.77
N GLY A 118 10.65 17.76 12.32
CA GLY A 118 11.06 17.76 10.92
C GLY A 118 10.18 18.60 9.98
N VAL A 119 9.37 19.52 10.53
CA VAL A 119 8.54 20.48 9.78
C VAL A 119 8.99 21.88 10.15
N ILE A 120 9.35 22.70 9.16
CA ILE A 120 9.68 24.12 9.41
C ILE A 120 8.39 24.93 9.59
N ASP A 121 8.34 25.76 10.64
CA ASP A 121 7.30 26.78 10.78
C ASP A 121 7.55 27.92 9.80
N THR A 122 6.76 28.00 8.74
CA THR A 122 6.87 29.09 7.75
C THR A 122 6.58 30.47 8.32
N GLY A 123 5.84 30.55 9.44
CA GLY A 123 5.54 31.79 10.15
C GLY A 123 6.66 32.28 11.08
N SER A 124 7.68 31.44 11.29
CA SER A 124 8.88 31.82 12.05
C SER A 124 9.85 32.69 11.26
N PHE A 125 9.81 32.61 9.92
CA PHE A 125 10.59 33.46 9.05
C PHE A 125 10.19 34.94 9.19
N CYS A 126 11.20 35.80 9.12
CA CYS A 126 11.09 37.25 9.09
C CYS A 126 10.41 37.86 10.33
N ARG A 127 10.35 37.13 11.45
CA ARG A 127 9.82 37.63 12.74
C ARG A 127 10.60 38.83 13.30
N ASN A 128 11.84 39.05 12.84
CA ASN A 128 12.65 40.22 13.20
C ASN A 128 12.18 41.53 12.56
N TYR A 129 11.30 41.47 11.55
CA TYR A 129 10.71 42.64 10.90
C TYR A 129 9.27 42.85 11.33
N ARG A 130 8.81 44.11 11.35
CA ARG A 130 7.43 44.45 11.72
C ARG A 130 6.45 43.84 10.72
N ARG A 131 5.50 43.04 11.20
CA ARG A 131 4.44 42.45 10.36
C ARG A 131 3.73 43.55 9.55
N GLY A 132 3.57 43.30 8.25
CA GLY A 132 2.94 44.23 7.31
C GLY A 132 3.88 45.26 6.68
N SER A 133 5.09 45.46 7.20
CA SER A 133 6.08 46.36 6.58
C SER A 133 6.52 45.86 5.20
N ILE A 134 7.06 46.76 4.39
CA ILE A 134 7.63 46.42 3.08
C ILE A 134 8.75 45.39 3.27
N GLU A 135 9.60 45.56 4.29
CA GLU A 135 10.71 44.66 4.61
C GLU A 135 10.22 43.26 4.99
N TYR A 136 9.14 43.16 5.76
CA TYR A 136 8.55 41.87 6.09
C TYR A 136 8.08 41.13 4.84
N ARG A 137 7.38 41.83 3.93
CA ARG A 137 6.87 41.23 2.68
C ARG A 137 8.02 40.82 1.75
N THR A 138 9.05 41.65 1.59
CA THR A 138 10.20 41.33 0.73
C THR A 138 11.07 40.22 1.32
N CYS A 139 11.29 40.22 2.64
CA CYS A 139 11.97 39.13 3.34
C CYS A 139 11.23 37.81 3.12
N ARG A 140 9.90 37.79 3.21
CA ARG A 140 9.11 36.56 2.97
C ARG A 140 9.17 36.07 1.52
N LYS A 141 9.16 36.99 0.55
CA LYS A 141 9.38 36.63 -0.87
C LYS A 141 10.74 35.97 -1.06
N GLY A 142 11.80 36.56 -0.49
CA GLY A 142 13.14 35.98 -0.54
C GLY A 142 13.25 34.64 0.21
N ALA A 143 12.62 34.52 1.37
CA ALA A 143 12.62 33.27 2.13
C ALA A 143 11.96 32.12 1.36
N ARG A 144 10.87 32.40 0.63
CA ARG A 144 10.23 31.42 -0.25
C ARG A 144 11.17 30.96 -1.36
N ALA A 145 11.85 31.88 -2.03
CA ALA A 145 12.82 31.54 -3.07
C ALA A 145 14.01 30.74 -2.52
N TRP A 146 14.53 31.13 -1.35
CA TRP A 146 15.57 30.38 -0.65
C TRP A 146 15.14 28.94 -0.30
N LEU A 147 13.89 28.75 0.13
CA LEU A 147 13.34 27.41 0.36
C LEU A 147 13.20 26.61 -0.94
N ALA A 148 12.87 27.26 -2.06
CA ALA A 148 12.81 26.61 -3.37
C ALA A 148 14.19 26.11 -3.82
N GLU A 149 15.23 26.95 -3.67
CA GLU A 149 16.63 26.57 -3.97
C GLU A 149 17.09 25.38 -3.12
N ARG A 150 16.72 25.37 -1.84
CA ARG A 150 17.04 24.27 -0.90
C ARG A 150 16.25 23.01 -1.16
N CYS A 151 15.04 23.13 -1.70
CA CYS A 151 14.22 22.00 -2.11
C CYS A 151 14.79 21.33 -3.37
N GLY A 152 15.28 22.12 -4.32
CA GLY A 152 15.81 21.66 -5.60
C GLY A 152 14.73 21.09 -6.53
N ASP A 153 15.17 20.53 -7.66
CA ASP A 153 14.28 19.90 -8.63
C ASP A 153 13.90 18.51 -8.12
N GLY A 154 12.63 18.34 -7.70
CA GLY A 154 12.08 17.24 -6.88
C GLY A 154 12.22 15.79 -7.39
N THR A 155 13.16 15.49 -8.28
CA THR A 155 13.45 14.15 -8.81
C THR A 155 14.14 13.23 -7.80
N ARG A 156 14.91 13.75 -6.82
CA ARG A 156 15.47 12.96 -5.70
C ARG A 156 15.57 13.80 -4.42
N LEU A 157 14.70 13.52 -3.45
CA LEU A 157 14.79 14.04 -2.09
C LEU A 157 15.95 13.34 -1.35
N ALA A 158 17.17 13.81 -1.58
CA ALA A 158 18.41 13.15 -1.16
C ALA A 158 18.56 13.06 0.36
N SER A 159 18.00 14.01 1.12
CA SER A 159 18.09 14.05 2.58
C SER A 159 16.76 14.35 3.26
N ALA A 160 16.61 13.93 4.52
CA ALA A 160 15.47 14.29 5.36
C ALA A 160 15.33 15.82 5.51
N GLN A 161 16.45 16.53 5.53
CA GLN A 161 16.50 17.98 5.60
C GLN A 161 15.95 18.64 4.32
N GLN A 162 16.26 18.07 3.14
CA GLN A 162 15.71 18.54 1.87
C GLN A 162 14.18 18.36 1.80
N ARG A 163 13.66 17.23 2.30
CA ARG A 163 12.20 17.01 2.42
C ARG A 163 11.54 18.07 3.30
N MET A 164 12.18 18.41 4.41
CA MET A 164 11.71 19.46 5.31
C MET A 164 11.64 20.82 4.60
N TYR A 165 12.67 21.19 3.82
CA TYR A 165 12.65 22.43 3.02
C TYR A 165 11.57 22.43 1.94
N CYS A 166 11.38 21.30 1.23
CA CYS A 166 10.34 21.17 0.22
C CYS A 166 8.92 21.30 0.80
N HIS A 167 8.66 20.67 1.94
CA HIS A 167 7.38 20.80 2.65
C HIS A 167 7.14 22.24 3.10
N ALA A 168 8.19 22.91 3.59
CA ALA A 168 8.11 24.31 3.98
C ALA A 168 7.82 25.22 2.78
N HIS A 169 8.44 24.96 1.63
CA HIS A 169 8.23 25.72 0.40
C HIS A 169 6.79 25.60 -0.11
N SER A 170 6.23 24.37 -0.16
CA SER A 170 4.85 24.15 -0.62
C SER A 170 3.81 24.77 0.31
N GLY A 171 4.08 24.79 1.63
CA GLY A 171 3.23 25.43 2.63
C GLY A 171 3.39 26.95 2.77
N PHE A 172 4.35 27.57 2.07
CA PHE A 172 4.70 28.98 2.26
C PHE A 172 3.69 29.94 1.61
N ARG A 173 2.72 30.45 2.37
CA ARG A 173 1.71 31.42 1.90
C ARG A 173 2.22 32.85 1.97
N LEU A 174 2.32 33.60 0.87
CA LEU A 174 2.80 34.99 0.85
C LEU A 174 1.76 36.01 1.30
#